data_AF-A0A401Q6B4-F1
#
_entry.id   AF-A0A401Q6B4-F1
#
_cell.length_a   1.000
_cell.length_b   1.000
_cell.length_c   1.000
_cell.angle_alpha   90.00
_cell.angle_beta   90.00
_cell.angle_gamma   90.00
#
_symmetry.space_group_name_H-M   'P 1'
#
loop_
_entity.id
_entity.type
_entity.pdbx_description
1 polymer ?
#
loop_
_entity_poly.entity_id
_entity_poly.type
_entity_poly.pdbx_seq_one_letter_code
_entity_poly.pdbx_strand_id
1 'polypeptide(L)' 'LIGITDGYLSLTKDGGDVREDLKLAESDLGKEILQKYDAGEDLVVTVLHAMNEEAAIGFKPLAKQ' A
#
# COMPACT_ATOMS: atom_id res chain seq x y z
N LEU A 1 3.88 3.39 2.88
CA LEU A 1 2.55 3.87 2.43
C LEU A 1 2.46 5.34 2.79
N ILE A 2 2.09 6.21 1.85
CA ILE A 2 2.05 7.67 2.10
C ILE A 2 0.63 8.13 2.38
N GLY A 3 -0.35 7.53 1.70
CA GLY A 3 -1.75 7.90 1.81
C GLY A 3 -2.66 6.94 1.06
N ILE A 4 -3.95 7.05 1.32
CA ILE A 4 -5.01 6.33 0.60
C ILE A 4 -6.04 7.38 0.15
N THR A 5 -6.34 7.42 -1.14
CA THR A 5 -7.22 8.43 -1.74
C THR A 5 -8.22 7.74 -2.65
N ASP A 6 -9.52 7.89 -2.39
CA ASP A 6 -10.61 7.34 -3.21
C ASP A 6 -10.45 5.84 -3.57
N GLY A 7 -9.87 5.05 -2.67
CA GLY A 7 -9.62 3.61 -2.89
C GLY A 7 -8.37 3.30 -3.71
N TYR A 8 -7.49 4.28 -3.92
CA TYR A 8 -6.15 4.10 -4.48
C TYR A 8 -5.09 4.28 -3.39
N LEU A 9 -4.08 3.43 -3.44
CA LEU A 9 -2.91 3.45 -2.57
C LEU A 9 -1.86 4.40 -3.14
N SER A 10 -1.48 5.38 -2.33
CA SER A 10 -0.41 6.32 -2.61
C SER A 10 0.87 5.78 -1.96
N LEU A 11 1.79 5.24 -2.76
CA LEU A 11 3.02 4.53 -2.32
C LEU A 11 4.27 5.29 -2.77
N THR A 12 5.21 5.55 -1.84
CA THR A 12 6.55 6.05 -2.18
C THR A 12 7.49 4.85 -2.34
N LYS A 13 8.22 4.79 -3.45
CA LYS A 13 9.40 3.93 -3.59
C LYS A 13 10.62 4.61 -2.98
N ASP A 14 11.63 3.83 -2.61
CA ASP A 14 12.89 4.31 -2.03
C ASP A 14 13.62 5.39 -2.87
N GLY A 15 13.32 5.48 -4.17
CA GLY A 15 13.85 6.51 -5.07
C GLY A 15 13.17 7.89 -4.97
N GLY A 16 12.19 8.07 -4.07
CA GLY A 16 11.41 9.30 -3.94
C GLY A 16 10.26 9.44 -4.94
N ASP A 17 10.04 8.42 -5.78
CA ASP A 17 8.93 8.36 -6.73
C ASP A 17 7.64 7.95 -6.01
N VAL A 18 6.59 8.75 -6.19
CA VAL A 18 5.26 8.54 -5.59
C VAL A 18 4.32 8.00 -6.65
N ARG A 19 3.65 6.90 -6.34
CA ARG A 19 2.74 6.20 -7.23
C ARG A 19 1.35 6.12 -6.61
N GLU A 20 0.34 6.49 -7.38
CA GLU A 20 -1.08 6.57 -6.95
C GLU A 20 -2.00 5.74 -7.86
N ASP A 21 -1.42 4.99 -8.79
CA ASP A 21 -2.11 4.15 -9.77
C ASP A 21 -2.62 2.82 -9.19
N LEU A 22 -2.20 2.47 -7.98
CA LEU A 22 -2.47 1.17 -7.38
C LEU A 22 -3.81 1.15 -6.66
N LYS A 23 -4.72 0.28 -7.10
CA LYS A 23 -6.00 0.10 -6.43
C LYS A 23 -5.81 -0.58 -5.06
N LEU A 24 -6.46 -0.05 -4.04
CA LEU A 24 -6.59 -0.70 -2.75
C LEU A 24 -7.34 -2.03 -2.94
N ALA A 25 -6.79 -3.12 -2.40
CA ALA A 25 -7.50 -4.39 -2.41
C ALA A 25 -8.82 -4.24 -1.63
N GLU A 26 -9.96 -4.56 -2.26
CA GLU A 26 -11.28 -4.50 -1.62
C GLU A 26 -11.50 -5.64 -0.58
N SER A 27 -10.55 -6.57 -0.52
CA SER A 27 -10.48 -7.65 0.47
C SER A 27 -10.14 -7.13 1.87
N ASP A 28 -10.24 -8.00 2.88
CA ASP A 28 -9.88 -7.67 4.26
C ASP A 28 -8.45 -7.12 4.41
N LEU A 29 -7.55 -7.48 3.49
CA LEU A 29 -6.21 -6.91 3.38
C LEU A 29 -6.22 -5.37 3.30
N GLY A 30 -7.05 -4.78 2.43
CA GLY A 30 -7.09 -3.32 2.27
C GLY A 30 -7.67 -2.62 3.51
N LYS A 31 -8.61 -3.27 4.19
CA LYS A 31 -9.15 -2.78 5.48
C LYS A 31 -8.09 -2.81 6.57
N GLU A 32 -7.31 -3.88 6.67
CA GLU A 32 -6.20 -3.96 7.63
C GLU A 32 -5.13 -2.91 7.34
N ILE A 33 -4.78 -2.69 6.07
CA ILE A 33 -3.84 -1.62 5.68
C ILE A 33 -4.36 -0.27 6.11
N LEU A 34 -5.64 0.04 5.85
CA LEU A 34 -6.25 1.31 6.26
C LEU A 34 -6.24 1.47 7.78
N GLN A 35 -6.60 0.43 8.53
CA GLN A 35 -6.63 0.46 9.99
C GLN A 35 -5.23 0.66 10.60
N LYS A 36 -4.23 -0.05 10.05
CA LYS A 36 -2.83 0.08 10.46
C LYS A 36 -2.26 1.45 10.11
N TYR A 37 -2.63 2.00 8.95
CA TYR A 37 -2.23 3.33 8.52
C TYR A 37 -2.87 4.43 9.39
N ASP A 38 -4.16 4.30 9.71
CA ASP A 38 -4.89 5.21 10.61
C ASP A 38 -4.33 5.16 12.05
N ALA A 39 -3.79 4.01 12.47
CA ALA A 39 -3.03 3.87 13.71
C ALA A 39 -1.66 4.58 13.68
N GLY A 40 -1.25 5.16 12.55
CA GLY A 40 0.04 5.83 12.38
C GLY A 40 1.22 4.86 12.22
N GLU A 41 0.97 3.59 11.90
CA GLU A 41 2.03 2.63 11.60
C GLU A 41 2.51 2.80 10.15
N ASP A 42 3.83 2.86 9.95
CA ASP A 42 4.42 2.79 8.62
C ASP A 42 4.24 1.37 8.06
N LEU A 43 3.65 1.25 6.86
CA LEU A 43 3.41 -0.03 6.21
C LEU A 43 4.12 -0.11 4.86
N VAL A 44 4.74 -1.26 4.61
CA VAL A 44 5.29 -1.68 3.31
C VAL A 44 4.27 -2.57 2.63
N VAL A 45 3.72 -2.11 1.51
CA VAL A 45 2.79 -2.90 0.70
C VAL A 45 3.58 -3.68 -0.34
N THR A 46 3.32 -4.99 -0.46
CA THR A 46 3.87 -5.85 -1.50
C THR A 46 2.91 -5.87 -2.68
N VAL A 47 3.39 -5.37 -3.81
CA VAL A 47 2.65 -5.37 -5.07
C VAL A 47 3.22 -6.44 -5.98
N LEU A 48 2.36 -7.28 -6.53
CA LEU A 48 2.69 -8.22 -7.59
C LEU A 48 2.32 -7.59 -8.94
N HIS A 49 3.29 -7.56 -9.85
CA HIS A 49 3.07 -7.14 -11.23
C HIS A 49 3.21 -8.35 -12.15
N ALA A 50 2.15 -8.68 -12.87
CA ALA A 50 2.14 -9.77 -13.85
C ALA A 50 1.22 -9.45 -15.03
N MET A 51 1.65 -9.75 -16.26
CA MET A 51 0.85 -9.58 -17.48
C MET A 51 0.26 -8.15 -17.68
N ASN A 52 0.99 -7.10 -17.28
CA ASN A 52 0.53 -5.69 -17.27
C ASN A 52 -0.57 -5.38 -16.25
N GLU A 53 -0.77 -6.24 -15.25
CA GLU A 53 -1.66 -5.99 -14.13
C GLU A 53 -0.85 -5.88 -12.84
N GLU A 54 -1.18 -4.89 -12.00
CA GLU A 54 -0.58 -4.67 -10.68
C GLU A 54 -1.64 -4.90 -9.61
N ALA A 55 -1.32 -5.75 -8.62
CA ALA A 55 -2.21 -6.04 -7.50
C ALA A 55 -1.43 -6.06 -6.18
N ALA A 56 -1.98 -5.42 -5.16
CA ALA A 56 -1.46 -5.53 -3.79
C ALA A 56 -1.79 -6.93 -3.24
N ILE A 57 -0.76 -7.74 -2.96
CA ILE A 57 -0.90 -9.13 -2.49
C ILE A 57 -0.61 -9.29 -0.99
N GLY A 58 -0.05 -8.27 -0.34
CA GLY A 58 0.33 -8.34 1.06
C GLY A 58 0.83 -7.02 1.59
N PHE A 59 0.96 -6.90 2.91
CA PHE A 59 1.64 -5.79 3.56
C PHE A 59 2.52 -6.30 4.71
N LYS A 60 3.52 -5.51 5.08
CA LYS A 60 4.39 -5.73 6.24
C LYS A 60 4.52 -4.42 7.00
N PRO A 61 4.39 -4.41 8.34
CA PRO A 61 4.70 -3.24 9.13
C PRO A 61 6.19 -2.91 9.00
N LEU A 62 6.49 -1.66 8.66
CA LEU A 62 7.83 -1.12 8.70
C LEU A 62 8.12 -0.72 10.15
N ALA A 63 8.70 -1.63 10.92
CA ALA A 63 9.24 -1.25 12.22
C ALA A 63 10.43 -0.30 11.97
N LYS A 64 10.25 1.00 12.25
CA LYS A 64 11.38 1.92 12.40
C LYS A 64 12.20 1.43 13.58
N GLN A 65 13.35 0.85 13.29
CA GLN A 65 14.34 0.41 14.29
C GLN A 65 15.04 1.60 14.93
#